data_AF-A0A1C5IQ83-F1
#
_entry.id   AF-A0A1C5IQ83-F1
#
_cell.length_a   1.000
_cell.length_b   1.000
_cell.length_c   1.000
_cell.angle_alpha   90.00
_cell.angle_beta   90.00
_cell.angle_gamma   90.00
#
_symmetry.space_group_name_H-M   'P 1'
#
loop_
_entity.id
_entity.type
_entity.pdbx_description
1 polymer ?
#
loop_
_entity_poly.entity_id
_entity_poly.type
_entity_poly.pdbx_seq_one_letter_code
_entity_poly.pdbx_strand_id
1 'polypeptide(L)'
;MTGRGRPAPHRGEVTGYLFKLIRESIPLTQEQLAVDLDVDRVTVQSWESGRRPFTAVPLGQAIAVRRRLGRLGANTVLLAALDDAAEADLIIAAVLDEQMDRCDIAEQPLGWSVLTHRLTDLILWAVLGQTPAFARGLPIARPRRGPVASGPTLPVDEQRAFFAHLHVLAERAAAGRHRNVLLHRQACFLSGMDPHQGSGRMAHPDHRARPPGNHLPHLVTAVARRTLRRHVPREPGRPGTAAGLHRSRTPRRRLRANSPQLLGLLGGRDPVPSPRRLLHARSAR
;
A
#
# COMPACT_ATOMS: atom_id res chain seq x y z
N MET A 1 22.70 -2.73 -35.33
CA MET A 1 21.95 -1.60 -34.73
C MET A 1 20.87 -2.17 -33.84
N THR A 2 21.10 -2.18 -32.52
CA THR A 2 20.19 -2.72 -31.50
C THR A 2 19.02 -1.76 -31.30
N GLY A 3 17.84 -2.12 -31.77
CA GLY A 3 16.61 -1.44 -31.37
C GLY A 3 16.41 -1.64 -29.87
N ARG A 4 16.64 -0.58 -29.08
CA ARG A 4 16.18 -0.54 -27.68
C ARG A 4 14.68 -0.79 -27.72
N GLY A 5 14.26 -1.90 -27.08
CA GLY A 5 12.85 -2.16 -26.82
C GLY A 5 12.22 -0.90 -26.25
N ARG A 6 11.07 -0.51 -26.80
CA ARG A 6 10.27 0.58 -26.24
C ARG A 6 10.00 0.19 -24.78
N PRO A 7 10.37 1.02 -23.78
CA PRO A 7 10.08 0.69 -22.40
C PRO A 7 8.59 0.39 -22.28
N ALA A 8 8.26 -0.74 -21.65
CA ALA A 8 6.88 -1.12 -21.41
C ALA A 8 6.12 0.08 -20.81
N PRO A 9 4.90 0.38 -21.26
CA PRO A 9 4.14 1.50 -20.73
C PRO A 9 4.05 1.37 -19.21
N HIS A 10 4.49 2.42 -18.51
CA HIS A 10 4.43 2.43 -17.04
C HIS A 10 2.98 2.26 -16.59
N ARG A 11 2.69 1.14 -15.94
CA ARG A 11 1.40 0.86 -15.32
C ARG A 11 1.22 1.70 -14.06
N GLY A 12 -0.02 2.06 -13.80
CA GLY A 12 -0.43 2.93 -12.70
C GLY A 12 -1.85 2.64 -12.24
N GLU A 13 -2.42 1.52 -12.66
CA GLU A 13 -3.81 1.14 -12.42
C GLU A 13 -4.04 0.96 -10.91
N VAL A 14 -3.18 0.22 -10.23
CA VAL A 14 -3.32 -0.07 -8.78
C VAL A 14 -3.07 1.20 -7.97
N THR A 15 -1.95 1.88 -8.22
CA THR A 15 -1.61 3.13 -7.51
C THR A 15 -2.64 4.21 -7.77
N GLY A 16 -3.10 4.36 -9.01
CA GLY A 16 -4.09 5.36 -9.41
C GLY A 16 -5.44 5.11 -8.77
N TYR A 17 -5.92 3.86 -8.79
CA TYR A 17 -7.16 3.52 -8.12
C TYR A 17 -7.05 3.70 -6.59
N LEU A 18 -5.92 3.34 -6.00
CA LEU A 18 -5.68 3.60 -4.58
C LEU A 18 -5.67 5.10 -4.26
N PHE A 19 -5.08 5.94 -5.11
CA PHE A 19 -5.11 7.40 -4.97
C PHE A 19 -6.54 7.94 -5.00
N LYS A 20 -7.38 7.38 -5.89
CA LYS A 20 -8.81 7.70 -5.92
C LYS A 20 -9.50 7.32 -4.61
N LEU A 21 -9.25 6.13 -4.06
CA LEU A 21 -9.80 5.73 -2.76
C LEU A 21 -9.34 6.65 -1.62
N ILE A 22 -8.07 7.10 -1.67
CA ILE A 22 -7.53 8.07 -0.72
C ILE A 22 -8.32 9.37 -0.78
N ARG A 23 -8.55 9.92 -1.99
CA ARG A 23 -9.40 11.10 -2.14
C ARG A 23 -10.82 10.84 -1.66
N GLU A 24 -11.41 9.70 -1.98
CA GLU A 24 -12.80 9.39 -1.60
C GLU A 24 -12.98 9.08 -0.12
N SER A 25 -11.88 8.85 0.61
CA SER A 25 -11.88 8.78 2.07
C SER A 25 -12.03 10.13 2.76
N ILE A 26 -11.92 11.24 2.00
CA ILE A 26 -12.15 12.61 2.46
C ILE A 26 -13.25 13.27 1.60
N PRO A 27 -13.97 14.28 2.10
CA PRO A 27 -15.09 14.88 1.38
C PRO A 27 -14.66 15.86 0.27
N LEU A 28 -13.64 15.49 -0.53
CA LEU A 28 -13.10 16.33 -1.61
C LEU A 28 -13.44 15.79 -3.00
N THR A 29 -13.82 16.70 -3.90
CA THR A 29 -13.86 16.44 -5.34
C THR A 29 -12.46 16.49 -5.96
N GLN A 30 -12.33 16.11 -7.24
CA GLN A 30 -11.05 16.22 -7.94
C GLN A 30 -10.62 17.69 -8.09
N GLU A 31 -11.58 18.59 -8.32
CA GLU A 31 -11.37 20.04 -8.40
C GLU A 31 -10.84 20.60 -7.08
N GLN A 32 -11.49 20.23 -5.96
CA GLN A 32 -11.08 20.70 -4.63
C GLN A 32 -9.70 20.15 -4.27
N LEU A 33 -9.45 18.86 -4.51
CA LEU A 33 -8.15 18.26 -4.27
C LEU A 33 -7.05 18.91 -5.11
N ALA A 34 -7.34 19.24 -6.37
CA ALA A 34 -6.41 19.92 -7.26
C ALA A 34 -5.98 21.29 -6.70
N VAL A 35 -6.94 22.08 -6.21
CA VAL A 35 -6.67 23.35 -5.52
C VAL A 35 -5.83 23.14 -4.26
N ASP A 36 -6.17 22.14 -3.44
CA ASP A 36 -5.45 21.86 -2.20
C ASP A 36 -4.02 21.33 -2.39
N LEU A 37 -3.75 20.69 -3.53
CA LEU A 37 -2.46 20.16 -3.93
C LEU A 37 -1.65 21.12 -4.81
N ASP A 38 -2.22 22.25 -5.21
CA ASP A 38 -1.62 23.21 -6.15
C ASP A 38 -1.22 22.57 -7.49
N VAL A 39 -2.15 21.80 -8.08
CA VAL A 39 -1.99 21.16 -9.40
C VAL A 39 -3.25 21.30 -10.23
N ASP A 40 -3.15 21.09 -11.54
CA ASP A 40 -4.33 21.03 -12.40
C ASP A 40 -5.24 19.84 -12.07
N ARG A 41 -6.55 20.04 -12.21
CA ARG A 41 -7.55 18.97 -12.12
C ARG A 41 -7.24 17.78 -13.04
N VAL A 42 -6.74 18.06 -14.24
CA VAL A 42 -6.35 17.03 -15.22
C VAL A 42 -5.19 16.18 -14.71
N THR A 43 -4.29 16.75 -13.90
CA THR A 43 -3.20 16.02 -13.25
C THR A 43 -3.76 15.03 -12.21
N VAL A 44 -4.67 15.48 -11.34
CA VAL A 44 -5.36 14.61 -10.37
C VAL A 44 -6.09 13.48 -11.09
N GLN A 45 -6.85 13.81 -12.15
CA GLN A 45 -7.56 12.81 -12.95
C GLN A 45 -6.60 11.80 -13.61
N SER A 46 -5.42 12.26 -14.06
CA SER A 46 -4.42 11.40 -14.69
C SER A 46 -3.74 10.47 -13.68
N TRP A 47 -3.52 10.92 -12.45
CA TRP A 47 -3.08 10.07 -11.35
C TRP A 47 -4.15 9.04 -10.98
N GLU A 48 -5.40 9.46 -10.75
CA GLU A 48 -6.49 8.55 -10.35
C GLU A 48 -6.84 7.49 -11.40
N SER A 49 -6.63 7.79 -12.67
CA SER A 49 -6.86 6.84 -13.76
C SER A 49 -5.67 5.95 -14.07
N GLY A 50 -4.50 6.19 -13.44
CA GLY A 50 -3.26 5.49 -13.75
C GLY A 50 -2.60 5.88 -15.08
N ARG A 51 -3.26 6.71 -15.91
CA ARG A 51 -2.70 7.20 -17.20
C ARG A 51 -1.36 7.90 -17.05
N ARG A 52 -1.19 8.59 -15.92
CA ARG A 52 0.12 9.07 -15.47
C ARG A 52 0.35 8.45 -14.10
N PRO A 53 1.18 7.41 -13.99
CA PRO A 53 1.37 6.73 -12.72
C PRO A 53 1.95 7.72 -11.71
N PHE A 54 1.48 7.64 -10.46
CA PHE A 54 1.96 8.51 -9.40
C PHE A 54 3.46 8.29 -9.12
N THR A 55 4.00 7.13 -9.47
CA THR A 55 5.43 6.80 -9.42
C THR A 55 6.30 7.63 -10.39
N ALA A 56 5.71 8.22 -11.43
CA ALA A 56 6.40 9.13 -12.35
C ALA A 56 6.47 10.58 -11.82
N VAL A 57 5.88 10.85 -10.65
CA VAL A 57 5.99 12.15 -9.98
C VAL A 57 7.36 12.22 -9.29
N PRO A 58 8.08 13.35 -9.37
CA PRO A 58 9.32 13.54 -8.63
C PRO A 58 9.15 13.22 -7.14
N LEU A 59 10.08 12.48 -6.54
CA LEU A 59 9.96 11.98 -5.16
C LEU A 59 9.60 13.08 -4.15
N GLY A 60 10.22 14.26 -4.26
CA GLY A 60 9.91 15.40 -3.39
C GLY A 60 8.45 15.85 -3.48
N GLN A 61 7.89 15.88 -4.69
CA GLN A 61 6.48 16.21 -4.92
C GLN A 61 5.57 15.08 -4.42
N ALA A 62 5.93 13.82 -4.63
CA ALA A 62 5.15 12.68 -4.11
C ALA A 62 5.06 12.70 -2.57
N ILE A 63 6.17 13.01 -1.88
CA ILE A 63 6.20 13.19 -0.43
C ILE A 63 5.32 14.37 0.00
N ALA A 64 5.38 15.50 -0.71
CA ALA A 64 4.57 16.67 -0.41
C ALA A 64 3.07 16.37 -0.55
N VAL A 65 2.66 15.71 -1.64
CA VAL A 65 1.28 15.28 -1.89
C VAL A 65 0.81 14.33 -0.78
N ARG A 66 1.59 13.30 -0.43
CA ARG A 66 1.25 12.35 0.64
C ARG A 66 1.06 13.04 1.99
N ARG A 67 1.95 13.98 2.34
CA ARG A 67 1.84 14.80 3.56
C ARG A 67 0.59 15.68 3.55
N ARG A 68 0.28 16.32 2.42
CA ARG A 68 -0.89 17.18 2.27
C ARG A 68 -2.19 16.38 2.40
N LEU A 69 -2.28 15.21 1.74
CA LEU A 69 -3.40 14.28 1.90
C LEU A 69 -3.59 13.86 3.37
N GLY A 70 -2.51 13.52 4.07
CA GLY A 70 -2.57 13.21 5.51
C GLY A 70 -3.09 14.37 6.35
N ARG A 71 -2.69 15.61 6.05
CA ARG A 71 -3.21 16.82 6.74
C ARG A 71 -4.68 17.10 6.45
N LEU A 72 -5.18 16.69 5.28
CA LEU A 72 -6.59 16.79 4.89
C LEU A 72 -7.45 15.69 5.52
N GLY A 73 -6.86 14.81 6.33
CA GLY A 73 -7.57 13.74 7.04
C GLY A 73 -7.75 12.46 6.22
N ALA A 74 -6.97 12.26 5.16
CA ALA A 74 -7.02 11.03 4.38
C ALA A 74 -6.71 9.79 5.23
N ASN A 75 -7.37 8.68 4.89
CA ASN A 75 -7.20 7.42 5.60
C ASN A 75 -5.73 6.97 5.60
N THR A 76 -5.16 6.80 6.79
CA THR A 76 -3.73 6.49 6.97
C THR A 76 -3.35 5.09 6.50
N VAL A 77 -4.28 4.12 6.54
CA VAL A 77 -4.07 2.76 6.04
C VAL A 77 -3.93 2.77 4.53
N LEU A 78 -4.77 3.54 3.83
CA LEU A 78 -4.66 3.72 2.37
C LEU A 78 -3.37 4.46 1.99
N LEU A 79 -3.04 5.54 2.71
CA LEU A 79 -1.79 6.28 2.48
C LEU A 79 -0.54 5.40 2.69
N ALA A 80 -0.58 4.48 3.66
CA ALA A 80 0.51 3.54 3.91
C ALA A 80 0.65 2.46 2.82
N ALA A 81 -0.40 2.20 2.05
CA ALA A 81 -0.41 1.21 0.98
C ALA A 81 0.10 1.76 -0.37
N LEU A 82 0.40 3.07 -0.48
CA LEU A 82 0.84 3.68 -1.75
C LEU A 82 2.16 3.09 -2.27
N ASP A 83 3.11 2.81 -1.37
CA ASP A 83 4.40 2.26 -1.76
C ASP A 83 4.25 0.80 -2.23
N ASP A 84 3.42 0.01 -1.54
CA ASP A 84 3.07 -1.37 -1.94
C ASP A 84 2.29 -1.37 -3.29
N ALA A 85 1.45 -0.37 -3.54
CA ALA A 85 0.71 -0.25 -4.80
C ALA A 85 1.62 0.10 -5.98
N ALA A 86 2.60 0.97 -5.76
CA ALA A 86 3.64 1.30 -6.73
C ALA A 86 4.48 0.06 -7.09
N GLU A 87 4.83 -0.74 -6.09
CA GLU A 87 5.54 -2.00 -6.30
C GLU A 87 4.66 -3.04 -7.03
N ALA A 88 3.36 -3.10 -6.73
CA ALA A 88 2.42 -3.94 -7.47
C ALA A 88 2.36 -3.57 -8.96
N ASP A 89 2.22 -2.28 -9.28
CA ASP A 89 2.23 -1.80 -10.68
C ASP A 89 3.55 -2.14 -11.39
N LEU A 90 4.69 -2.03 -10.69
CA LEU A 90 6.00 -2.42 -11.23
C LEU A 90 6.08 -3.92 -11.55
N ILE A 91 5.64 -4.78 -10.62
CA ILE A 91 5.64 -6.24 -10.81
C ILE A 91 4.69 -6.62 -11.96
N ILE A 92 3.48 -6.07 -12.00
CA ILE A 92 2.50 -6.35 -13.06
C ILE A 92 3.06 -5.92 -14.42
N ALA A 93 3.65 -4.73 -14.52
CA ALA A 93 4.26 -4.25 -15.75
C ALA A 93 5.41 -5.17 -16.23
N ALA A 94 6.28 -5.60 -15.32
CA ALA A 94 7.41 -6.47 -15.66
C ALA A 94 6.97 -7.87 -16.10
N VAL A 95 5.97 -8.45 -15.43
CA VAL A 95 5.43 -9.77 -15.81
C VAL A 95 4.70 -9.70 -17.15
N LEU A 96 3.99 -8.60 -17.45
CA LEU A 96 3.26 -8.42 -18.71
C LEU A 96 4.11 -7.87 -19.87
N ASP A 97 5.40 -7.62 -19.66
CA ASP A 97 6.28 -7.16 -20.73
C ASP A 97 6.37 -8.22 -21.83
N GLU A 98 6.12 -7.83 -23.09
CA GLU A 98 6.26 -8.70 -24.27
C GLU A 98 7.69 -9.24 -24.43
N GLN A 99 8.68 -8.56 -23.86
CA GLN A 99 10.08 -8.98 -23.88
C GLN A 99 10.47 -9.85 -22.68
N MET A 100 9.54 -10.23 -21.80
CA MET A 100 9.80 -10.97 -20.57
C MET A 100 10.70 -12.20 -20.79
N ASP A 101 10.48 -12.97 -21.86
CA ASP A 101 11.28 -14.16 -22.21
C ASP A 101 12.76 -13.86 -22.51
N ARG A 102 13.04 -12.64 -22.96
CA ARG A 102 14.38 -12.17 -23.36
C ARG A 102 15.08 -11.37 -22.27
N CYS A 103 14.34 -10.88 -21.28
CA CYS A 103 14.90 -10.15 -20.14
C CYS A 103 15.82 -11.04 -19.30
N ASP A 104 16.87 -10.45 -18.74
CA ASP A 104 17.67 -11.11 -17.71
C ASP A 104 16.76 -11.43 -16.52
N ILE A 105 16.81 -12.69 -16.10
CA ILE A 105 16.00 -13.18 -14.99
C ILE A 105 16.40 -12.53 -13.66
N ALA A 106 17.65 -12.07 -13.53
CA ALA A 106 18.13 -11.37 -12.34
C ALA A 106 17.49 -9.98 -12.17
N GLU A 107 17.02 -9.37 -13.25
CA GLU A 107 16.38 -8.05 -13.26
C GLU A 107 14.88 -8.12 -12.94
N GLN A 108 14.30 -9.33 -12.85
CA GLN A 108 12.89 -9.52 -12.57
C GLN A 108 12.52 -9.01 -11.17
N PRO A 109 11.52 -8.11 -11.03
CA PRO A 109 11.12 -7.55 -9.74
C PRO A 109 10.80 -8.61 -8.67
N LEU A 110 10.13 -9.69 -9.06
CA LEU A 110 9.84 -10.84 -8.17
C LEU A 110 11.10 -11.54 -7.63
N GLY A 111 12.29 -11.27 -8.17
CA GLY A 111 13.55 -11.81 -7.66
C GLY A 111 14.10 -11.07 -6.44
N TRP A 112 13.71 -9.81 -6.24
CA TRP A 112 14.23 -8.93 -5.18
C TRP A 112 13.13 -8.28 -4.33
N SER A 113 11.88 -8.25 -4.81
CA SER A 113 10.71 -7.90 -4.02
C SER A 113 10.41 -8.94 -2.95
N VAL A 114 9.85 -8.52 -1.81
CA VAL A 114 9.30 -9.43 -0.81
C VAL A 114 7.79 -9.36 -0.90
N LEU A 115 7.14 -10.43 -1.39
CA LEU A 115 5.69 -10.52 -1.43
C LEU A 115 5.09 -10.55 -0.03
N THR A 116 4.78 -9.37 0.50
CA THR A 116 3.97 -9.21 1.71
C THR A 116 2.52 -9.54 1.40
N HIS A 117 1.72 -9.84 2.43
CA HIS A 117 0.27 -10.05 2.24
C HIS A 117 -0.39 -8.83 1.58
N ARG A 118 0.05 -7.60 1.89
CA ARG A 118 -0.55 -6.39 1.28
C ARG A 118 -0.19 -6.28 -0.19
N LEU A 119 1.06 -6.50 -0.54
CA LEU A 119 1.53 -6.48 -1.92
C LEU A 119 0.83 -7.57 -2.75
N THR A 120 0.73 -8.79 -2.21
CA THR A 120 -0.04 -9.87 -2.85
C THR A 120 -1.50 -9.50 -3.06
N ASP A 121 -2.19 -8.97 -2.03
CA ASP A 121 -3.59 -8.55 -2.18
C ASP A 121 -3.75 -7.48 -3.26
N LEU A 122 -2.82 -6.53 -3.37
CA LEU A 122 -2.86 -5.46 -4.37
C LEU A 122 -2.64 -5.99 -5.80
N ILE A 123 -1.71 -6.93 -5.99
CA ILE A 123 -1.52 -7.62 -7.27
C ILE A 123 -2.78 -8.39 -7.65
N LEU A 124 -3.31 -9.21 -6.73
CA LEU A 124 -4.51 -10.00 -6.97
C LEU A 124 -5.77 -9.13 -7.13
N TRP A 125 -5.78 -7.92 -6.61
CA TRP A 125 -6.87 -6.99 -6.88
C TRP A 125 -6.92 -6.57 -8.34
N ALA A 126 -5.77 -6.28 -8.95
CA ALA A 126 -5.70 -5.95 -10.36
C ALA A 126 -6.00 -7.17 -11.24
N VAL A 127 -5.41 -8.31 -10.91
CA VAL A 127 -5.48 -9.51 -11.74
C VAL A 127 -6.82 -10.23 -11.60
N LEU A 128 -7.38 -10.32 -10.39
CA LEU A 128 -8.59 -11.11 -10.11
C LEU A 128 -9.80 -10.26 -9.70
N GLY A 129 -9.64 -8.94 -9.59
CA GLY A 129 -10.72 -8.06 -9.09
C GLY A 129 -11.01 -8.23 -7.60
N GLN A 130 -10.15 -8.93 -6.85
CA GLN A 130 -10.36 -9.20 -5.42
C GLN A 130 -9.97 -8.00 -4.57
N THR A 131 -10.94 -7.28 -4.01
CA THR A 131 -10.66 -6.12 -3.15
C THR A 131 -9.78 -6.51 -1.95
N PRO A 132 -8.64 -5.82 -1.71
CA PRO A 132 -7.74 -6.09 -0.60
C PRO A 132 -8.43 -5.99 0.75
N ALA A 133 -8.03 -6.81 1.73
CA ALA A 133 -8.69 -6.84 3.03
C ALA A 133 -8.74 -5.47 3.73
N PHE A 134 -7.68 -4.68 3.60
CA PHE A 134 -7.59 -3.34 4.19
C PHE A 134 -8.47 -2.28 3.50
N ALA A 135 -8.90 -2.55 2.26
CA ALA A 135 -9.78 -1.67 1.49
C ALA A 135 -11.26 -2.06 1.59
N ARG A 136 -11.56 -3.26 2.13
CA ARG A 136 -12.94 -3.73 2.33
C ARG A 136 -13.64 -2.90 3.40
N GLY A 137 -14.90 -2.54 3.15
CA GLY A 137 -15.75 -1.86 4.13
C GLY A 137 -15.39 -0.40 4.41
N LEU A 138 -14.49 0.20 3.61
CA LEU A 138 -14.24 1.63 3.71
C LEU A 138 -15.50 2.42 3.31
N PRO A 139 -15.91 3.42 4.10
CA PRO A 139 -17.01 4.30 3.75
C PRO A 139 -16.54 5.23 2.62
N ILE A 140 -16.59 4.74 1.39
CA ILE A 140 -16.27 5.52 0.19
C ILE A 140 -17.44 6.48 -0.05
N ALA A 141 -17.14 7.77 -0.19
CA ALA A 141 -18.14 8.80 -0.40
C ALA A 141 -19.09 8.44 -1.57
N ARG A 142 -20.37 8.78 -1.37
CA ARG A 142 -21.57 8.30 -2.11
C ARG A 142 -21.37 7.98 -3.60
N PRO A 143 -22.06 6.93 -4.11
CA PRO A 143 -22.03 6.57 -5.52
C PRO A 143 -22.42 7.77 -6.40
N ARG A 144 -21.48 8.18 -7.26
CA ARG A 144 -21.73 9.18 -8.30
C ARG A 144 -22.55 8.55 -9.43
N ARG A 145 -23.28 9.39 -10.17
CA ARG A 145 -24.11 8.96 -11.30
C ARG A 145 -23.21 8.59 -12.49
N GLY A 146 -23.24 7.32 -12.90
CA GLY A 146 -22.56 6.81 -14.10
C GLY A 146 -21.67 5.59 -13.83
N PRO A 147 -21.14 4.93 -14.88
CA PRO A 147 -20.19 3.83 -14.73
C PRO A 147 -18.90 4.34 -14.07
N VAL A 148 -18.58 3.81 -12.90
CA VAL A 148 -17.34 4.10 -12.17
C VAL A 148 -16.60 2.78 -12.01
N ALA A 149 -15.28 2.78 -12.29
CA ALA A 149 -14.45 1.60 -12.07
C ALA A 149 -14.59 1.10 -10.62
N SER A 150 -14.89 -0.19 -10.47
CA SER A 150 -15.00 -0.88 -9.18
C SER A 150 -13.65 -1.31 -8.61
N GLY A 151 -12.60 -1.29 -9.43
CA GLY A 151 -11.22 -1.63 -9.05
C GLY A 151 -10.23 -1.39 -10.20
N PRO A 152 -8.94 -1.61 -9.95
CA PRO A 152 -7.87 -1.50 -10.94
C PRO A 152 -7.77 -2.76 -11.83
N THR A 153 -8.91 -3.27 -12.32
CA THR A 153 -8.96 -4.60 -12.93
C THR A 153 -8.36 -4.62 -14.33
N LEU A 154 -7.47 -5.58 -14.58
CA LEU A 154 -6.87 -5.83 -15.89
C LEU A 154 -7.89 -6.43 -16.88
N PRO A 155 -7.74 -6.20 -18.19
CA PRO A 155 -8.48 -6.95 -19.21
C PRO A 155 -8.23 -8.47 -19.10
N VAL A 156 -9.23 -9.28 -19.45
CA VAL A 156 -9.16 -10.76 -19.31
C VAL A 156 -7.95 -11.37 -20.03
N ASP A 157 -7.59 -10.86 -21.20
CA ASP A 157 -6.44 -11.36 -21.96
C ASP A 157 -5.12 -11.09 -21.23
N GLU A 158 -4.99 -9.93 -20.57
CA GLU A 158 -3.83 -9.60 -19.75
C GLU A 158 -3.78 -10.43 -18.47
N GLN A 159 -4.94 -10.74 -17.86
CA GLN A 159 -4.98 -11.65 -16.70
C GLN A 159 -4.44 -13.03 -17.06
N ARG A 160 -4.84 -13.58 -18.22
CA ARG A 160 -4.32 -14.88 -18.71
C ARG A 160 -2.83 -14.80 -19.03
N ALA A 161 -2.40 -13.73 -19.70
CA ALA A 161 -0.99 -13.52 -20.01
C ALA A 161 -0.14 -13.44 -18.73
N PHE A 162 -0.63 -12.75 -17.70
CA PHE A 162 0.04 -12.64 -16.41
C PHE A 162 0.34 -14.01 -15.79
N PHE A 163 -0.68 -14.88 -15.68
CA PHE A 163 -0.47 -16.23 -15.11
C PHE A 163 0.41 -17.12 -15.99
N ALA A 164 0.23 -17.06 -17.32
CA ALA A 164 1.09 -17.79 -18.24
C ALA A 164 2.57 -17.39 -18.10
N HIS A 165 2.83 -16.08 -18.00
CA HIS A 165 4.18 -15.55 -17.82
C HIS A 165 4.78 -15.91 -16.46
N LEU A 166 3.97 -15.97 -15.38
CA LEU A 166 4.45 -16.47 -14.09
C LEU A 166 4.93 -17.93 -14.15
N HIS A 167 4.24 -18.78 -14.91
CA HIS A 167 4.70 -20.16 -15.12
C HIS A 167 6.05 -20.21 -15.83
N VAL A 168 6.20 -19.44 -16.91
CA VAL A 168 7.47 -19.35 -17.63
C VAL A 168 8.60 -18.82 -16.73
N LEU A 169 8.32 -17.78 -15.93
CA LEU A 169 9.29 -17.24 -14.97
C LEU A 169 9.69 -18.27 -13.91
N ALA A 170 8.73 -19.04 -13.39
CA ALA A 170 9.01 -20.10 -12.43
C ALA A 170 9.92 -21.19 -13.02
N GLU A 171 9.66 -21.62 -14.25
CA GLU A 171 10.47 -22.61 -14.97
C GLU A 171 11.89 -22.10 -15.25
N ARG A 172 12.01 -20.88 -15.80
CA ARG A 172 13.31 -20.25 -16.06
C ARG A 172 14.11 -20.04 -14.78
N ALA A 173 13.44 -19.68 -13.67
CA ALA A 173 14.08 -19.49 -12.37
C ALA A 173 14.59 -20.82 -11.78
N ALA A 174 13.87 -21.92 -12.00
CA ALA A 174 14.28 -23.26 -11.57
C ALA A 174 15.50 -23.78 -12.34
N ALA A 175 15.65 -23.42 -13.61
CA ALA A 175 16.83 -23.75 -14.42
C ALA A 175 18.10 -22.99 -13.95
N GLY A 176 17.93 -21.86 -13.25
CA GLY A 176 19.02 -21.12 -12.63
C GLY A 176 19.55 -21.81 -11.36
N ARG A 177 20.85 -21.70 -11.09
CA ARG A 177 21.43 -22.07 -9.79
C ARG A 177 20.77 -21.26 -8.65
N HIS A 178 21.09 -21.56 -7.40
CA HIS A 178 20.50 -20.99 -6.16
C HIS A 178 20.24 -19.46 -6.07
N ARG A 179 20.77 -18.64 -6.98
CA ARG A 179 20.55 -17.18 -7.03
C ARG A 179 19.09 -16.79 -7.29
N ASN A 180 18.29 -17.64 -7.93
CA ASN A 180 16.92 -17.31 -8.34
C ASN A 180 15.83 -18.00 -7.49
N VAL A 181 16.19 -18.52 -6.31
CA VAL A 181 15.26 -19.29 -5.45
C VAL A 181 14.07 -18.44 -4.99
N LEU A 182 14.30 -17.16 -4.67
CA LEU A 182 13.22 -16.26 -4.27
C LEU A 182 12.24 -16.03 -5.42
N LEU A 183 12.74 -15.69 -6.61
CA LEU A 183 11.95 -15.54 -7.82
C LEU A 183 11.11 -16.78 -8.10
N HIS A 184 11.74 -17.96 -8.12
CA HIS A 184 11.05 -19.22 -8.36
C HIS A 184 9.90 -19.42 -7.36
N ARG A 185 10.18 -19.27 -6.06
CA ARG A 185 9.18 -19.45 -5.01
C ARG A 185 8.01 -18.48 -5.16
N GLN A 186 8.28 -17.21 -5.47
CA GLN A 186 7.26 -16.18 -5.60
C GLN A 186 6.42 -16.37 -6.87
N ALA A 187 7.06 -16.70 -7.99
CA ALA A 187 6.38 -17.01 -9.24
C ALA A 187 5.45 -18.22 -9.08
N CYS A 188 5.94 -19.31 -8.46
CA CYS A 188 5.10 -20.47 -8.14
C CYS A 188 3.92 -20.09 -7.23
N PHE A 189 4.16 -19.32 -6.17
CA PHE A 189 3.12 -18.89 -5.25
C PHE A 189 2.01 -18.10 -5.95
N LEU A 190 2.35 -17.09 -6.75
CA LEU A 190 1.36 -16.29 -7.48
C LEU A 190 0.66 -17.12 -8.57
N SER A 191 1.39 -18.01 -9.25
CA SER A 191 0.81 -18.89 -10.28
C SER A 191 -0.22 -19.87 -9.73
N GLY A 192 -0.07 -20.28 -8.46
CA GLY A 192 -1.05 -21.13 -7.76
C GLY A 192 -2.39 -20.43 -7.46
N MET A 193 -2.47 -19.11 -7.71
CA MET A 193 -3.70 -18.33 -7.56
C MET A 193 -4.49 -18.20 -8.88
N ASP A 194 -4.03 -18.83 -9.97
CA ASP A 194 -4.71 -18.82 -11.25
C ASP A 194 -6.07 -19.54 -11.18
N PRO A 195 -7.21 -18.84 -11.35
CA PRO A 195 -8.53 -19.47 -11.33
C PRO A 195 -8.80 -20.34 -12.57
N HIS A 196 -8.02 -20.19 -13.64
CA HIS A 196 -8.16 -20.94 -14.88
C HIS A 196 -7.38 -22.26 -14.86
N GLN A 197 -6.45 -22.42 -13.92
CA GLN A 197 -5.87 -23.70 -13.56
C GLN A 197 -6.86 -24.51 -12.71
N GLY A 198 -7.92 -25.01 -13.35
CA GLY A 198 -8.90 -25.85 -12.66
C GLY A 198 -8.24 -27.01 -11.93
N SER A 199 -8.28 -27.00 -10.59
CA SER A 199 -8.13 -28.07 -9.58
C SER A 199 -7.24 -29.30 -9.85
N GLY A 200 -6.34 -29.29 -10.83
CA GLY A 200 -5.88 -30.51 -11.49
C GLY A 200 -4.38 -30.65 -11.67
N ARG A 201 -3.55 -29.70 -11.21
CA ARG A 201 -2.10 -29.84 -11.38
C ARG A 201 -1.26 -29.10 -10.35
N MET A 202 -1.30 -29.61 -9.13
CA MET A 202 -0.12 -29.65 -8.27
C MET A 202 0.07 -31.09 -7.77
N ALA A 203 0.14 -32.04 -8.72
CA ALA A 203 0.72 -33.35 -8.44
C ALA A 203 2.20 -33.11 -8.11
N HIS A 204 2.47 -33.09 -6.82
CA HIS A 204 3.79 -33.19 -6.23
C HIS A 204 4.59 -34.28 -6.97
N PRO A 205 5.80 -34.03 -7.49
CA PRO A 205 6.68 -35.13 -7.83
C PRO A 205 6.94 -35.93 -6.55
N ASP A 206 6.70 -37.22 -6.68
CA ASP A 206 6.75 -38.28 -5.70
C ASP A 206 8.05 -38.25 -4.86
N HIS A 207 7.95 -37.84 -3.59
CA HIS A 207 8.93 -38.19 -2.56
C HIS A 207 8.48 -39.45 -1.83
N ARG A 208 8.48 -40.59 -2.53
CA ARG A 208 8.44 -41.92 -1.93
C ARG A 208 9.85 -42.41 -1.59
N ALA A 209 10.28 -42.08 -0.39
CA ALA A 209 11.00 -43.00 0.50
C ALA A 209 10.91 -42.44 1.94
N ARG A 210 10.28 -43.20 2.84
CA ARG A 210 10.01 -42.88 4.26
C ARG A 210 10.43 -44.10 5.13
N PRO A 211 10.43 -44.04 6.49
CA PRO A 211 11.52 -43.66 7.43
C PRO A 211 11.81 -44.80 8.47
N PRO A 212 12.51 -44.61 9.62
CA PRO A 212 11.95 -43.94 10.84
C PRO A 212 12.98 -43.03 11.57
N GLY A 213 12.62 -42.06 12.42
CA GLY A 213 11.37 -41.91 13.17
C GLY A 213 11.19 -40.55 13.87
N ASN A 214 9.98 -40.45 14.43
CA ASN A 214 9.48 -39.64 15.53
C ASN A 214 9.28 -38.11 15.44
N HIS A 215 8.00 -37.77 15.72
CA HIS A 215 7.39 -36.54 16.25
C HIS A 215 6.83 -35.47 15.28
N LEU A 216 5.50 -35.59 15.05
CA LEU A 216 4.37 -34.62 15.13
C LEU A 216 4.59 -33.06 15.03
N PRO A 217 3.53 -32.28 14.73
CA PRO A 217 3.53 -31.21 13.72
C PRO A 217 3.38 -29.79 14.28
N HIS A 218 4.26 -28.84 13.92
CA HIS A 218 4.00 -27.39 14.05
C HIS A 218 4.94 -26.57 13.15
N LEU A 219 4.55 -26.20 11.92
CA LEU A 219 5.29 -25.19 11.14
C LEU A 219 4.37 -24.26 10.33
N VAL A 220 3.49 -23.56 11.05
CA VAL A 220 3.01 -22.23 10.65
C VAL A 220 3.25 -21.26 11.82
N THR A 221 4.44 -21.25 12.44
CA THR A 221 4.95 -20.12 13.24
C THR A 221 6.45 -20.27 13.56
N ALA A 222 7.36 -20.02 12.61
CA ALA A 222 8.80 -20.04 12.95
C ALA A 222 9.73 -19.23 12.02
N VAL A 223 9.37 -17.99 11.62
CA VAL A 223 10.34 -17.02 11.06
C VAL A 223 10.15 -15.60 11.62
N ALA A 224 9.66 -15.46 12.85
CA ALA A 224 9.39 -14.14 13.45
C ALA A 224 10.04 -13.89 14.83
N ARG A 225 11.01 -14.70 15.29
CA ARG A 225 11.63 -14.50 16.62
C ARG A 225 13.15 -14.70 16.69
N ARG A 226 13.91 -14.35 15.64
CA ARG A 226 15.39 -14.47 15.68
C ARG A 226 16.19 -13.23 15.29
N THR A 227 15.64 -12.03 15.45
CA THR A 227 16.38 -10.76 15.27
C THR A 227 16.16 -9.71 16.36
N LEU A 228 15.60 -10.08 17.52
CA LEU A 228 15.57 -9.20 18.70
C LEU A 228 16.21 -9.86 19.92
N ARG A 229 17.54 -9.95 19.90
CA ARG A 229 18.43 -9.93 21.08
C ARG A 229 19.87 -10.10 20.61
N ARG A 230 20.50 -8.99 20.23
CA ARG A 230 21.95 -8.76 20.37
C ARG A 230 22.25 -7.35 19.89
N HIS A 231 22.14 -6.37 20.79
CA HIS A 231 23.03 -5.21 20.90
C HIS A 231 22.53 -4.36 22.08
N VAL A 232 23.10 -4.62 23.26
CA VAL A 232 23.15 -3.65 24.36
C VAL A 232 24.64 -3.32 24.51
N PRO A 233 25.04 -2.04 24.43
CA PRO A 233 26.43 -1.65 24.55
C PRO A 233 26.91 -1.80 26.00
N ARG A 234 28.14 -2.31 26.15
CA ARG A 234 28.90 -2.28 27.40
C ARG A 234 29.55 -0.90 27.53
N GLU A 235 29.35 -0.27 28.68
CA GLU A 235 30.12 0.88 29.16
C GLU A 235 30.58 0.60 30.60
N PRO A 236 31.65 1.27 31.06
CA PRO A 236 32.74 0.68 31.83
C PRO A 236 32.58 0.77 33.35
N GLY A 237 33.32 -0.09 34.05
CA GLY A 237 33.22 -0.24 35.50
C GLY A 237 34.00 0.76 36.36
N ARG A 238 33.60 0.84 37.63
CA ARG A 238 34.40 1.10 38.85
C ARG A 238 33.44 1.20 40.08
N PRO A 239 33.90 1.19 41.35
CA PRO A 239 34.45 0.04 42.07
C PRO A 239 33.78 -0.17 43.46
N GLY A 240 34.14 -1.27 44.13
CA GLY A 240 34.45 -1.31 45.57
C GLY A 240 33.39 -0.87 46.61
N THR A 241 32.76 -1.85 47.23
CA THR A 241 32.06 -1.77 48.52
C THR A 241 33.05 -1.52 49.67
N ALA A 242 32.78 -0.53 50.52
CA ALA A 242 33.25 -0.50 51.91
C ALA A 242 32.30 0.32 52.81
N ALA A 243 32.23 -0.15 54.06
CA ALA A 243 31.33 0.17 55.15
C ALA A 243 31.24 1.64 55.61
N GLY A 244 30.16 1.95 56.35
CA GLY A 244 30.25 2.88 57.49
C GLY A 244 29.10 3.86 57.71
N LEU A 245 28.22 3.51 58.65
CA LEU A 245 27.67 4.33 59.75
C LEU A 245 26.85 5.64 59.51
N HIS A 246 25.91 5.81 60.45
CA HIS A 246 25.11 6.99 60.85
C HIS A 246 23.87 7.36 60.02
N ARG A 247 22.66 7.06 60.53
CA ARG A 247 21.83 7.79 61.52
C ARG A 247 21.10 9.01 60.96
N SER A 248 19.77 8.89 60.99
CA SER A 248 18.78 9.89 61.46
C SER A 248 17.85 10.55 60.42
N ARG A 249 16.56 10.49 60.79
CA ARG A 249 15.49 11.50 60.64
C ARG A 249 14.67 11.57 59.33
N THR A 250 13.48 10.98 59.44
CA THR A 250 12.16 11.49 58.98
C THR A 250 11.95 12.97 59.39
N PRO A 251 11.04 13.79 58.76
CA PRO A 251 9.64 13.40 58.47
C PRO A 251 8.88 14.04 57.27
N ARG A 252 7.73 13.41 57.00
CA ARG A 252 6.42 13.87 56.46
C ARG A 252 6.19 15.35 56.08
N ARG A 253 5.52 15.57 54.93
CA ARG A 253 4.26 16.35 54.69
C ARG A 253 3.93 16.31 53.18
N ARG A 254 2.83 15.74 52.65
CA ARG A 254 1.39 16.12 52.65
C ARG A 254 1.11 17.62 52.42
N LEU A 255 0.50 17.95 51.27
CA LEU A 255 -0.60 18.92 51.01
C LEU A 255 -0.87 18.90 49.48
N ARG A 256 -1.99 18.36 48.96
CA ARG A 256 -3.37 18.88 48.82
C ARG A 256 -3.54 20.10 47.89
N ALA A 257 -4.34 19.86 46.82
CA ALA A 257 -5.43 20.66 46.24
C ALA A 257 -5.21 22.12 45.80
N ASN A 258 -5.59 22.45 44.56
CA ASN A 258 -6.77 23.31 44.28
C ASN A 258 -6.95 23.61 42.78
N SER A 259 -8.14 23.30 42.27
CA SER A 259 -8.83 24.12 41.25
C SER A 259 -9.42 25.36 41.95
N PRO A 260 -9.71 26.47 41.24
CA PRO A 260 -11.07 26.67 40.74
C PRO A 260 -11.22 27.50 39.45
N GLN A 261 -12.47 27.52 38.98
CA GLN A 261 -13.06 28.24 37.85
C GLN A 261 -13.22 29.76 38.07
N LEU A 262 -13.33 30.52 36.97
CA LEU A 262 -14.04 31.82 36.79
C LEU A 262 -13.96 32.13 35.27
N LEU A 263 -14.98 32.20 34.42
CA LEU A 263 -16.31 32.86 34.39
C LEU A 263 -16.23 34.37 34.06
N GLY A 264 -16.82 34.73 32.91
CA GLY A 264 -17.18 36.09 32.46
C GLY A 264 -16.89 36.27 30.95
N LEU A 265 -17.83 36.40 30.01
CA LEU A 265 -19.06 37.20 29.83
C LEU A 265 -18.85 38.31 28.76
N LEU A 266 -19.89 38.51 27.94
CA LEU A 266 -20.16 39.59 26.95
C LEU A 266 -19.50 39.39 25.58
N GLY A 267 -20.17 39.51 24.43
CA GLY A 267 -21.51 39.97 24.08
C GLY A 267 -21.49 40.39 22.59
N GLY A 268 -22.63 40.33 21.89
CA GLY A 268 -22.78 40.99 20.57
C GLY A 268 -23.47 40.16 19.49
N ARG A 269 -24.81 40.18 19.49
CA ARG A 269 -25.64 39.94 18.30
C ARG A 269 -25.63 41.21 17.44
N ASP A 270 -25.55 41.09 16.12
CA ASP A 270 -26.70 41.34 15.23
C ASP A 270 -26.40 41.05 13.74
N PRO A 271 -27.45 40.77 12.92
CA PRO A 271 -27.35 40.21 11.58
C PRO A 271 -27.48 41.26 10.46
N VAL A 272 -26.97 40.97 9.27
CA VAL A 272 -27.08 41.82 8.06
C VAL A 272 -27.54 40.98 6.86
N PRO A 273 -28.36 41.53 5.93
CA PRO A 273 -29.51 40.83 5.36
C PRO A 273 -29.32 40.29 3.93
N SER A 274 -30.25 39.42 3.54
CA SER A 274 -30.46 38.91 2.18
C SER A 274 -30.97 39.99 1.21
N PRO A 275 -30.54 39.98 -0.07
CA PRO A 275 -31.22 40.73 -1.12
C PRO A 275 -32.35 39.93 -1.76
N ARG A 276 -33.47 40.63 -1.93
CA ARG A 276 -34.74 40.21 -2.55
C ARG A 276 -34.58 39.86 -4.03
N ARG A 277 -35.40 38.89 -4.45
CA ARG A 277 -35.88 38.67 -5.82
C ARG A 277 -36.52 39.94 -6.39
N LEU A 278 -36.17 40.30 -7.61
CA LEU A 278 -36.96 41.18 -8.48
C LEU A 278 -37.41 40.37 -9.69
N LEU A 279 -38.70 40.04 -9.67
CA LEU A 279 -39.51 39.71 -10.85
C LEU A 279 -39.86 41.03 -11.54
N HIS A 280 -39.59 41.13 -12.84
CA HIS A 280 -40.38 41.97 -13.72
C HIS A 280 -40.65 41.22 -15.03
N ALA A 281 -41.94 40.98 -15.26
CA ALA A 281 -42.54 40.63 -16.53
C ALA A 281 -42.88 41.91 -17.30
N ARG A 282 -42.83 41.81 -18.65
CA ARG A 282 -43.50 42.59 -19.72
C ARG A 282 -42.51 42.72 -20.90
N SER A 283 -42.88 42.74 -22.17
CA SER A 283 -44.05 42.37 -22.97
C SER A 283 -43.67 42.78 -24.41
N ALA A 284 -44.05 42.00 -25.41
CA ALA A 284 -44.30 42.39 -26.81
C ALA A 284 -43.24 43.19 -27.59
N ARG A 285 -42.59 42.54 -28.55
CA ARG A 285 -42.82 42.72 -30.01
C ARG A 285 -42.10 41.62 -30.78
#